data_AF-A0A1W1E742-F1
#
_entry.id   AF-A0A1W1E742-F1
#
_cell.length_a   1.000
_cell.length_b   1.000
_cell.length_c   1.000
_cell.angle_alpha   90.00
_cell.angle_beta   90.00
_cell.angle_gamma   90.00
#
_symmetry.space_group_name_H-M   'P 1'
#
loop_
_entity.id
_entity.type
_entity.pdbx_description
1 polymer ?
#
loop_
_entity_poly.entity_id
_entity_poly.type
_entity_poly.pdbx_seq_one_letter_code
_entity_poly.pdbx_strand_id
1 'polypeptide(L)'
;MRHFLLRAPFFLLLVCLPLLQTLEAKRFSYSQVHHMPLSIEKDYYIWRFLKQPNTSKAEARSIIREVSHLNKKLKEAYRKKTGAYPNIKPTMPKYYLSEAKKWENRAQGNFAFKKGIAHIQRGQLKRAAEFFNAAYRIYNERWEKDKCLFWLYLITKNTHYLDVMKEQSGHINMYRLLASDITHDKYPKTIVTPKIDKSSIWGIDATDPIEWAKMKEKIFSKNADLNDLAEDCESEETIGMHTYIKARACNYTKSYFPMPYRDFMSRYPIERQALIYAIARQESRFIPAAISRSFALGMMQFMPFLIDHIAKQKGEKIDYDDIFEPLKAIEYANIHLDYLTKYLYHPLFIAYAYNGGIGFTKRLIRKKGNFRPGRFEPYLSMEKMKNAQAREYGKRVMTNYVIYMNMLGKPMRLLPFIKTLTDPYQTDRFRK
;
A
#
# COMPACT_ATOMS: atom_id res chain seq x y z
N MET A 1 5.81 68.84 45.89
CA MET A 1 5.89 69.13 44.44
C MET A 1 6.92 68.19 43.83
N ARG A 2 6.54 67.40 42.79
CA ARG A 2 7.40 66.63 41.86
C ARG A 2 8.16 65.44 42.47
N HIS A 3 8.29 64.25 41.90
CA HIS A 3 7.73 63.54 40.74
C HIS A 3 7.94 62.04 41.06
N PHE A 4 6.92 61.20 40.86
CA PHE A 4 7.06 59.74 40.87
C PHE A 4 7.76 59.29 39.58
N LEU A 5 8.92 58.62 39.69
CA LEU A 5 9.59 57.96 38.57
C LEU A 5 9.18 56.49 38.52
N LEU A 6 8.23 56.16 37.65
CA LEU A 6 7.92 54.80 37.22
C LEU A 6 8.99 54.32 36.23
N ARG A 7 9.76 53.30 36.60
CA ARG A 7 10.61 52.55 35.66
C ARG A 7 9.74 51.50 34.95
N ALA A 8 9.53 51.67 33.65
CA ALA A 8 8.99 50.63 32.79
C ALA A 8 10.12 49.67 32.34
N PRO A 9 9.91 48.34 32.34
CA PRO A 9 10.84 47.42 31.71
C PRO A 9 10.58 47.38 30.20
N PHE A 10 11.62 47.65 29.41
CA PHE A 10 11.63 47.45 27.96
C PHE A 10 11.48 45.94 27.66
N PHE A 11 10.30 45.51 27.23
CA PHE A 11 10.14 44.23 26.55
C PHE A 11 10.57 44.43 25.09
N LEU A 12 11.74 43.90 24.72
CA LEU A 12 12.12 43.74 23.32
C LEU A 12 11.20 42.66 22.71
N LEU A 13 10.20 43.10 21.96
CA LEU A 13 9.42 42.25 21.07
C LEU A 13 10.33 41.83 19.92
N LEU A 14 10.99 40.68 20.07
CA LEU A 14 11.63 39.96 18.98
C LEU A 14 10.52 39.45 18.06
N VAL A 15 10.14 40.28 17.08
CA VAL A 15 9.31 39.86 15.97
C VAL A 15 10.17 38.95 15.09
N CYS A 16 10.14 37.64 15.38
CA CYS A 16 10.59 36.62 14.44
C CYS A 16 9.65 36.64 13.23
N LEU A 17 9.99 37.47 12.24
CA LEU A 17 9.44 37.36 10.89
C LEU A 17 9.82 35.96 10.36
N PRO A 18 8.85 35.11 9.98
CA PRO A 18 9.19 33.87 9.31
C PRO A 18 9.81 34.23 7.97
N LEU A 19 11.09 33.89 7.79
CA LEU A 19 11.72 33.84 6.48
C LEU A 19 10.88 32.89 5.62
N LEU A 20 10.03 33.46 4.77
CA LEU A 20 9.38 32.77 3.67
C LEU A 20 10.48 32.34 2.69
N GLN A 21 11.18 31.26 3.01
CA GLN A 21 11.98 30.54 2.04
C GLN A 21 11.00 30.05 0.97
N THR A 22 11.11 30.62 -0.23
CA THR A 22 10.42 30.07 -1.39
C THR A 22 11.03 28.70 -1.67
N LEU A 23 10.35 27.62 -1.25
CA LEU A 23 10.67 26.27 -1.68
C LEU A 23 10.58 26.21 -3.21
N GLU A 24 11.74 26.29 -3.88
CA GLU A 24 11.87 25.88 -5.26
C GLU A 24 11.87 24.36 -5.33
N ALA A 25 11.22 23.80 -6.36
CA ALA A 25 11.29 22.36 -6.60
C ALA A 25 12.74 21.92 -6.76
N LYS A 26 13.12 20.83 -6.09
CA LYS A 26 14.47 20.27 -6.13
C LYS A 26 14.90 20.00 -7.58
N ARG A 27 16.08 20.49 -7.94
CA ARG A 27 16.68 20.30 -9.27
C ARG A 27 17.75 19.22 -9.20
N PHE A 28 17.86 18.43 -10.26
CA PHE A 28 18.84 17.37 -10.43
C PHE A 28 19.72 17.68 -11.62
N SER A 29 21.02 17.45 -11.47
CA SER A 29 21.98 17.47 -12.57
C SER A 29 21.98 16.13 -13.30
N TYR A 30 22.42 16.12 -14.56
CA TYR A 30 22.61 14.88 -15.31
C TYR A 30 23.53 13.92 -14.54
N SER A 31 24.66 14.42 -14.03
CA SER A 31 25.64 13.62 -13.29
C SER A 31 25.01 12.96 -12.05
N GLN A 32 24.22 13.70 -11.27
CA GLN A 32 23.54 13.14 -10.09
C GLN A 32 22.63 11.96 -10.46
N VAL A 33 21.80 12.11 -11.49
CA VAL A 33 20.87 11.04 -11.90
C VAL A 33 21.61 9.87 -12.55
N HIS A 34 22.63 10.14 -13.34
CA HIS A 34 23.45 9.14 -14.03
C HIS A 34 24.11 8.17 -13.04
N HIS A 35 24.66 8.67 -11.94
CA HIS A 35 25.35 7.85 -10.93
C HIS A 35 24.41 7.07 -9.99
N MET A 36 23.09 7.27 -10.08
CA MET A 36 22.14 6.46 -9.30
C MET A 36 22.13 5.00 -9.78
N PRO A 37 21.91 4.01 -8.87
CA PRO A 37 21.80 2.61 -9.24
C PRO A 37 20.56 2.33 -10.09
N LEU A 38 20.66 1.38 -11.03
CA LEU A 38 19.56 0.99 -11.93
C LEU A 38 18.36 0.49 -11.12
N SER A 39 17.29 1.29 -11.06
CA SER A 39 16.17 1.06 -10.15
C SER A 39 14.92 1.82 -10.57
N ILE A 40 13.78 1.49 -9.96
CA ILE A 40 12.53 2.25 -10.12
C ILE A 40 12.67 3.65 -9.51
N GLU A 41 13.49 3.78 -8.47
CA GLU A 41 13.79 5.03 -7.80
C GLU A 41 14.61 5.94 -8.72
N LYS A 42 15.63 5.40 -9.41
CA LYS A 42 16.32 6.12 -10.50
C LYS A 42 15.35 6.53 -11.61
N ASP A 43 14.43 5.66 -12.02
CA ASP A 43 13.43 5.98 -13.04
C ASP A 43 12.57 7.20 -12.66
N TYR A 44 12.23 7.34 -11.38
CA TYR A 44 11.52 8.51 -10.86
C TYR A 44 12.37 9.78 -10.98
N TYR A 45 13.65 9.73 -10.63
CA TYR A 45 14.54 10.88 -10.76
C TYR A 45 14.85 11.21 -12.23
N ILE A 46 14.91 10.22 -13.12
CA ILE A 46 14.95 10.45 -14.58
C ILE A 46 13.69 11.20 -15.02
N TRP A 47 12.51 10.79 -14.57
CA TRP A 47 11.26 11.50 -14.89
C TRP A 47 11.27 12.95 -14.38
N ARG A 48 11.75 13.18 -13.16
CA ARG A 48 11.91 14.53 -12.60
C ARG A 48 12.89 15.37 -13.41
N PHE A 49 14.06 14.82 -13.72
CA PHE A 49 15.07 15.47 -14.55
C PHE A 49 14.48 15.86 -15.91
N LEU A 50 13.84 14.94 -16.64
CA LEU A 50 13.22 15.22 -17.93
C LEU A 50 12.15 16.33 -17.89
N LYS A 51 11.48 16.52 -16.75
CA LYS A 51 10.49 17.60 -16.55
C LYS A 51 11.12 18.97 -16.31
N GLN A 52 12.39 19.05 -15.94
CA GLN A 52 13.05 20.34 -15.70
C GLN A 52 13.15 21.14 -17.00
N PRO A 53 13.00 22.48 -16.95
CA PRO A 53 13.12 23.31 -18.15
C PRO A 53 14.51 23.22 -18.78
N ASN A 54 15.56 23.17 -17.95
CA ASN A 54 16.97 23.23 -18.38
C ASN A 54 17.55 21.91 -18.92
N THR A 55 16.88 20.77 -18.78
CA THR A 55 17.36 19.52 -19.39
C THR A 55 17.38 19.65 -20.90
N SER A 56 18.53 19.40 -21.52
CA SER A 56 18.72 19.43 -22.97
C SER A 56 18.17 18.19 -23.67
N LYS A 57 17.98 18.26 -24.99
CA LYS A 57 17.59 17.10 -25.81
C LYS A 57 18.66 16.01 -25.79
N ALA A 58 19.94 16.38 -25.74
CA ALA A 58 21.06 15.45 -25.72
C ALA A 58 21.09 14.65 -24.40
N GLU A 59 21.00 15.35 -23.27
CA GLU A 59 20.90 14.71 -21.94
C GLU A 59 19.67 13.80 -21.86
N ALA A 60 18.51 14.25 -22.35
CA ALA A 60 17.29 13.44 -22.37
C ALA A 60 17.44 12.14 -23.18
N ARG A 61 18.08 12.21 -24.36
CA ARG A 61 18.37 11.05 -25.22
C ARG A 61 19.37 10.08 -24.58
N SER A 62 20.31 10.59 -23.80
CA SER A 62 21.29 9.78 -23.08
C SER A 62 20.65 9.08 -21.87
N ILE A 63 20.10 9.87 -20.95
CA ILE A 63 19.65 9.37 -19.63
C ILE A 63 18.48 8.38 -19.74
N ILE A 64 17.62 8.51 -20.75
CA ILE A 64 16.47 7.60 -20.90
C ILE A 64 16.93 6.15 -21.11
N ARG A 65 18.14 5.92 -21.65
CA ARG A 65 18.69 4.57 -21.88
C ARG A 65 18.97 3.81 -20.57
N GLU A 66 19.01 4.52 -19.46
CA GLU A 66 19.32 3.99 -18.14
C GLU A 66 18.08 3.60 -17.34
N VAL A 67 16.89 3.65 -17.94
CA VAL A 67 15.66 3.29 -17.22
C VAL A 67 15.53 1.79 -17.00
N SER A 68 15.05 1.42 -15.82
CA SER A 68 14.73 0.05 -15.45
C SER A 68 13.33 -0.35 -15.94
N HIS A 69 12.40 0.60 -15.99
CA HIS A 69 11.03 0.42 -16.44
C HIS A 69 10.46 1.68 -17.11
N LEU A 70 10.00 1.52 -18.35
CA LEU A 70 9.47 2.63 -19.14
C LEU A 70 7.94 2.76 -19.01
N ASN A 71 7.49 3.48 -17.98
CA ASN A 71 6.08 3.78 -17.75
C ASN A 71 5.55 4.92 -18.66
N LYS A 72 4.24 5.17 -18.62
CA LYS A 72 3.58 6.23 -19.41
C LYS A 72 4.14 7.63 -19.11
N LYS A 73 4.38 7.96 -17.83
CA LYS A 73 4.88 9.29 -17.41
C LYS A 73 6.27 9.57 -17.98
N LEU A 74 7.18 8.59 -17.96
CA LEU A 74 8.51 8.69 -18.55
C LEU A 74 8.43 8.90 -20.07
N LYS A 75 7.60 8.11 -20.77
CA LYS A 75 7.40 8.25 -22.22
C LYS A 75 6.90 9.64 -22.58
N GLU A 76 5.95 10.18 -21.82
CA GLU A 76 5.39 11.52 -22.03
C GLU A 76 6.41 12.61 -21.74
N ALA A 77 7.14 12.54 -20.62
CA ALA A 77 8.18 13.50 -20.27
C ALA A 77 9.29 13.52 -21.33
N TYR A 78 9.76 12.35 -21.75
CA TYR A 78 10.75 12.20 -22.82
C TYR A 78 10.26 12.77 -24.15
N ARG A 79 9.02 12.46 -24.55
CA ARG A 79 8.43 12.97 -25.80
C ARG A 79 8.28 14.47 -25.77
N LYS A 80 7.80 15.05 -24.66
CA LYS A 80 7.69 16.50 -24.49
C LYS A 80 9.06 17.19 -24.64
N LYS A 81 10.12 16.53 -24.16
CA LYS A 81 11.47 17.09 -24.19
C LYS A 81 12.17 16.96 -25.56
N THR A 82 12.01 15.81 -26.23
CA THR A 82 12.78 15.47 -27.43
C THR A 82 12.00 15.58 -28.74
N GLY A 83 10.67 15.57 -28.68
CA GLY A 83 9.77 15.47 -29.83
C GLY A 83 9.54 14.04 -30.32
N ALA A 84 10.25 13.05 -29.78
CA ALA A 84 10.21 11.65 -30.24
C ALA A 84 9.73 10.70 -29.14
N TYR A 85 9.25 9.52 -29.54
CA TYR A 85 9.05 8.44 -28.58
C TYR A 85 10.37 7.76 -28.23
N PRO A 86 10.55 7.29 -26.99
CA PRO A 86 11.76 6.55 -26.62
C PRO A 86 11.75 5.18 -27.32
N ASN A 87 12.78 4.91 -28.12
CA ASN A 87 13.00 3.62 -28.76
C ASN A 87 14.09 2.85 -28.01
N ILE A 88 13.73 2.27 -26.87
CA ILE A 88 14.63 1.51 -26.00
C ILE A 88 13.93 0.29 -25.43
N LYS A 89 14.71 -0.77 -25.16
CA LYS A 89 14.28 -1.92 -24.36
C LYS A 89 14.85 -1.74 -22.95
N PRO A 90 14.02 -1.50 -21.92
CA PRO A 90 14.52 -1.29 -20.56
C PRO A 90 15.27 -2.50 -20.03
N THR A 91 16.31 -2.26 -19.23
CA THR A 91 17.06 -3.32 -18.54
C THR A 91 16.37 -3.61 -17.21
N MET A 92 15.83 -4.81 -17.06
CA MET A 92 15.19 -5.20 -15.79
C MET A 92 16.25 -5.52 -14.73
N PRO A 93 16.14 -4.97 -13.50
CA PRO A 93 16.98 -5.37 -12.40
C PRO A 93 16.88 -6.88 -12.14
N LYS A 94 18.02 -7.53 -11.86
CA LYS A 94 18.13 -9.00 -11.75
C LYS A 94 17.11 -9.60 -10.78
N TYR A 95 16.76 -8.87 -9.72
CA TYR A 95 15.82 -9.34 -8.70
C TYR A 95 14.36 -9.48 -9.18
N TYR A 96 13.96 -8.93 -10.33
CA TYR A 96 12.62 -9.11 -10.90
C TYR A 96 12.48 -10.33 -11.82
N LEU A 97 13.58 -11.01 -12.18
CA LEU A 97 13.56 -12.09 -13.19
C LEU A 97 12.98 -13.43 -12.67
N SER A 98 12.97 -13.65 -11.36
CA SER A 98 12.50 -14.91 -10.74
C SER A 98 10.97 -15.11 -10.78
N GLU A 99 10.18 -14.10 -11.19
CA GLU A 99 8.71 -14.16 -11.22
C GLU A 99 8.13 -14.75 -12.53
N ALA A 100 8.94 -14.90 -13.57
CA ALA A 100 8.48 -15.21 -14.94
C ALA A 100 7.92 -16.63 -15.16
N LYS A 101 8.07 -17.58 -14.22
CA LYS A 101 7.44 -18.92 -14.31
C LYS A 101 6.14 -19.05 -13.49
N LYS A 102 5.88 -18.10 -12.58
CA LYS A 102 4.71 -18.13 -11.68
C LYS A 102 3.42 -17.60 -12.31
N TRP A 103 3.53 -16.78 -13.38
CA TRP A 103 2.37 -16.08 -13.94
C TRP A 103 1.43 -17.00 -14.71
N GLU A 104 1.94 -18.06 -15.36
CA GLU A 104 1.14 -18.96 -16.20
C GLU A 104 0.12 -19.75 -15.37
N ASN A 105 0.59 -20.48 -14.35
CA ASN A 105 -0.28 -21.17 -13.39
C ASN A 105 -1.31 -20.21 -12.79
N ARG A 106 -0.87 -19.00 -12.43
CA ARG A 106 -1.77 -17.99 -11.86
C ARG A 106 -2.85 -17.56 -12.87
N ALA A 107 -2.52 -17.41 -14.15
CA ALA A 107 -3.50 -17.07 -15.19
C ALA A 107 -4.53 -18.20 -15.37
N GLN A 108 -4.08 -19.46 -15.45
CA GLN A 108 -4.94 -20.64 -15.56
C GLN A 108 -5.83 -20.82 -14.31
N GLY A 109 -5.27 -20.69 -13.12
CA GLY A 109 -6.01 -20.74 -11.86
C GLY A 109 -7.06 -19.64 -11.75
N ASN A 110 -6.74 -18.42 -12.20
CA ASN A 110 -7.71 -17.32 -12.28
C ASN A 110 -8.83 -17.60 -13.27
N PHE A 111 -8.54 -18.24 -14.41
CA PHE A 111 -9.55 -18.65 -15.37
C PHE A 111 -10.52 -19.67 -14.75
N ALA A 112 -10.00 -20.73 -14.15
CA ALA A 112 -10.81 -21.74 -13.46
C ALA A 112 -11.66 -21.12 -12.33
N PHE A 113 -11.05 -20.28 -11.50
CA PHE A 113 -11.76 -19.59 -10.41
C PHE A 113 -12.91 -18.71 -10.92
N LYS A 114 -12.68 -17.95 -12.01
CA LYS A 114 -13.74 -17.12 -12.63
C LYS A 114 -14.88 -17.97 -13.19
N LYS A 115 -14.59 -19.16 -13.75
CA LYS A 115 -15.63 -20.11 -14.17
C LYS A 115 -16.45 -20.60 -12.97
N GLY A 116 -15.81 -20.91 -11.84
CA GLY A 116 -16.49 -21.24 -10.59
C GLY A 116 -17.47 -20.14 -10.16
N ILE A 117 -17.02 -18.88 -10.15
CA ILE A 117 -17.88 -17.72 -9.85
C ILE A 117 -19.05 -17.56 -10.85
N ALA A 118 -18.83 -17.84 -12.14
CA ALA A 118 -19.90 -17.81 -13.13
C ALA A 118 -20.96 -18.90 -12.88
N HIS A 119 -20.54 -20.10 -12.44
CA HIS A 119 -21.47 -21.17 -12.06
C HIS A 119 -22.22 -20.85 -10.75
N ILE A 120 -21.59 -20.19 -9.77
CA ILE A 120 -22.28 -19.66 -8.59
C ILE A 120 -23.45 -18.75 -9.00
N GLN A 121 -23.22 -17.83 -9.95
CA GLN A 121 -24.25 -16.89 -10.41
C GLN A 121 -25.43 -17.58 -11.12
N ARG A 122 -25.21 -18.78 -11.68
CA ARG A 122 -26.25 -19.60 -12.34
C ARG A 122 -26.88 -20.63 -11.41
N GLY A 123 -26.54 -20.65 -10.11
CA GLY A 123 -27.01 -21.65 -9.15
C GLY A 123 -26.42 -23.06 -9.36
N GLN A 124 -25.41 -23.21 -10.22
CA GLN A 124 -24.82 -24.52 -10.59
C GLN A 124 -23.72 -24.91 -9.60
N LEU A 125 -24.11 -25.18 -8.35
CA LEU A 125 -23.18 -25.31 -7.21
C LEU A 125 -22.18 -26.46 -7.35
N LYS A 126 -22.61 -27.62 -7.87
CA LYS A 126 -21.72 -28.77 -8.10
C LYS A 126 -20.60 -28.43 -9.09
N ARG A 127 -20.96 -27.85 -10.24
CA ARG A 127 -19.99 -27.35 -11.24
C ARG A 127 -19.09 -26.25 -10.67
N ALA A 128 -19.64 -25.35 -9.85
CA ALA A 128 -18.83 -24.33 -9.20
C ALA A 128 -17.74 -24.94 -8.30
N ALA A 129 -18.09 -25.97 -7.50
CA ALA A 129 -17.13 -26.68 -6.65
C ALA A 129 -16.03 -27.39 -7.46
N GLU A 130 -16.37 -28.02 -8.60
CA GLU A 130 -15.39 -28.63 -9.52
C GLU A 130 -14.36 -27.59 -9.99
N PHE A 131 -14.80 -26.41 -10.42
CA PHE A 131 -13.92 -25.33 -10.85
C PHE A 131 -13.06 -24.75 -9.72
N PHE A 132 -13.61 -24.62 -8.50
CA PHE A 132 -12.81 -24.16 -7.36
C PHE A 132 -11.76 -25.18 -6.93
N ASN A 133 -12.07 -26.49 -6.99
CA ASN A 133 -11.09 -27.56 -6.78
C ASN A 133 -10.00 -27.54 -7.86
N ALA A 134 -10.36 -27.36 -9.14
CA ALA A 134 -9.38 -27.24 -10.22
C ALA A 134 -8.47 -26.02 -9.99
N ALA A 135 -9.04 -24.85 -9.66
CA ALA A 135 -8.26 -23.66 -9.36
C ALA A 135 -7.33 -23.87 -8.16
N TYR A 136 -7.79 -24.51 -7.09
CA TYR A 136 -6.98 -24.84 -5.90
C TYR A 136 -5.74 -25.68 -6.25
N ARG A 137 -5.87 -26.66 -7.15
CA ARG A 137 -4.75 -27.51 -7.60
C ARG A 137 -3.74 -26.74 -8.47
N ILE A 138 -4.20 -25.75 -9.24
CA ILE A 138 -3.36 -24.97 -10.16
C ILE A 138 -2.60 -23.84 -9.44
N TYR A 139 -3.23 -23.16 -8.48
CA TYR A 139 -2.60 -22.02 -7.81
C TYR A 139 -1.35 -22.43 -7.05
N ASN A 140 -0.30 -21.60 -7.15
CA ASN A 140 0.93 -21.78 -6.36
C ASN A 140 0.83 -21.04 -5.01
N GLU A 141 0.25 -19.84 -5.03
CA GLU A 141 0.22 -18.94 -3.87
C GLU A 141 -0.85 -19.37 -2.85
N ARG A 142 -0.45 -19.43 -1.57
CA ARG A 142 -1.30 -19.92 -0.48
C ARG A 142 -2.61 -19.14 -0.33
N TRP A 143 -2.57 -17.82 -0.45
CA TRP A 143 -3.77 -16.99 -0.32
C TRP A 143 -4.79 -17.21 -1.45
N GLU A 144 -4.35 -17.64 -2.65
CA GLU A 144 -5.25 -17.99 -3.76
C GLU A 144 -5.89 -19.37 -3.52
N LYS A 145 -5.14 -20.30 -2.91
CA LYS A 145 -5.67 -21.58 -2.44
C LYS A 145 -6.70 -21.40 -1.32
N ASP A 146 -6.42 -20.55 -0.33
CA ASP A 146 -7.34 -20.26 0.79
C ASP A 146 -8.66 -19.67 0.29
N LYS A 147 -8.60 -18.80 -0.72
CA LYS A 147 -9.78 -18.29 -1.43
C LYS A 147 -10.63 -19.43 -2.01
N CYS A 148 -10.03 -20.42 -2.68
CA CYS A 148 -10.75 -21.56 -3.23
C CYS A 148 -11.40 -22.42 -2.12
N LEU A 149 -10.65 -22.73 -1.06
CA LEU A 149 -11.15 -23.48 0.09
C LEU A 149 -12.34 -22.78 0.76
N PHE A 150 -12.28 -21.45 0.90
CA PHE A 150 -13.39 -20.68 1.45
C PHE A 150 -14.65 -20.79 0.58
N TRP A 151 -14.52 -20.69 -0.74
CA TRP A 151 -15.65 -20.86 -1.66
C TRP A 151 -16.22 -22.28 -1.63
N LEU A 152 -15.37 -23.30 -1.53
CA LEU A 152 -15.79 -24.69 -1.35
C LEU A 152 -16.59 -24.84 -0.05
N TYR A 153 -16.10 -24.29 1.06
CA TYR A 153 -16.86 -24.22 2.32
C TYR A 153 -18.20 -23.50 2.15
N LEU A 154 -18.24 -22.34 1.47
CA LEU A 154 -19.49 -21.60 1.28
C LEU A 154 -20.55 -22.42 0.53
N ILE A 155 -20.12 -23.24 -0.44
CA ILE A 155 -20.98 -24.11 -1.23
C ILE A 155 -21.45 -25.32 -0.43
N THR A 156 -20.52 -26.06 0.19
CA THR A 156 -20.78 -27.40 0.76
C THR A 156 -21.13 -27.37 2.23
N LYS A 157 -20.77 -26.29 2.94
CA LYS A 157 -20.77 -26.18 4.40
C LYS A 157 -19.88 -27.20 5.12
N ASN A 158 -19.01 -27.90 4.40
CA ASN A 158 -18.04 -28.81 5.00
C ASN A 158 -16.91 -28.03 5.67
N THR A 159 -16.83 -28.11 7.00
CA THR A 159 -15.84 -27.41 7.83
C THR A 159 -14.41 -27.90 7.61
N HIS A 160 -14.20 -29.10 7.07
CA HIS A 160 -12.86 -29.62 6.75
C HIS A 160 -12.05 -28.66 5.87
N TYR A 161 -12.70 -27.93 4.95
CA TYR A 161 -12.00 -26.91 4.14
C TYR A 161 -11.44 -25.75 4.97
N LEU A 162 -12.09 -25.41 6.09
CA LEU A 162 -11.59 -24.41 7.04
C LEU A 162 -10.41 -24.98 7.84
N ASP A 163 -10.47 -26.24 8.24
CA ASP A 163 -9.38 -26.89 8.99
C ASP A 163 -8.12 -27.01 8.13
N VAL A 164 -8.25 -27.50 6.89
CA VAL A 164 -7.14 -27.53 5.90
C VAL A 164 -6.53 -26.14 5.72
N MET A 165 -7.35 -25.09 5.67
CA MET A 165 -6.86 -23.71 5.56
C MET A 165 -6.09 -23.28 6.81
N LYS A 166 -6.55 -23.65 8.01
CA LYS A 166 -5.91 -23.28 9.28
C LYS A 166 -4.58 -24.00 9.49
N GLU A 167 -4.49 -25.27 9.12
CA GLU A 167 -3.30 -26.12 9.26
C GLU A 167 -2.20 -25.75 8.26
N GLN A 168 -2.57 -25.47 7.01
CA GLN A 168 -1.60 -25.30 5.93
C GLN A 168 -1.18 -23.85 5.70
N SER A 169 -1.76 -22.87 6.39
CA SER A 169 -1.56 -21.45 6.11
C SER A 169 -1.06 -20.68 7.34
N GLY A 170 0.25 -20.43 7.37
CA GLY A 170 0.86 -19.38 8.21
C GLY A 170 0.66 -17.97 7.65
N HIS A 171 0.26 -17.87 6.37
CA HIS A 171 0.08 -16.61 5.65
C HIS A 171 -1.24 -15.93 6.02
N ILE A 172 -1.16 -14.77 6.66
CA ILE A 172 -2.34 -14.00 7.05
C ILE A 172 -3.06 -13.44 5.82
N ASN A 173 -4.34 -13.77 5.71
CA ASN A 173 -5.25 -13.25 4.70
C ASN A 173 -6.70 -13.27 5.20
N MET A 174 -7.59 -12.59 4.46
CA MET A 174 -9.02 -12.49 4.78
C MET A 174 -9.66 -13.84 5.09
N TYR A 175 -9.42 -14.84 4.25
CA TYR A 175 -10.05 -16.15 4.37
C TYR A 175 -9.58 -16.89 5.62
N ARG A 176 -8.29 -16.77 5.96
CA ARG A 176 -7.71 -17.34 7.19
C ARG A 176 -8.32 -16.73 8.46
N LEU A 177 -8.62 -15.42 8.47
CA LEU A 177 -9.32 -14.77 9.59
C LEU A 177 -10.80 -15.17 9.63
N LEU A 178 -11.48 -15.24 8.47
CA LEU A 178 -12.87 -15.72 8.40
C LEU A 178 -12.99 -17.16 8.89
N ALA A 179 -12.04 -18.04 8.57
CA ALA A 179 -12.00 -19.41 9.07
C ALA A 179 -11.91 -19.43 10.61
N SER A 180 -11.02 -18.62 11.20
CA SER A 180 -10.94 -18.46 12.65
C SER A 180 -12.25 -17.91 13.25
N ASP A 181 -12.91 -16.95 12.59
CA ASP A 181 -14.19 -16.41 13.06
C ASP A 181 -15.30 -17.45 13.05
N ILE A 182 -15.42 -18.22 11.97
CA ILE A 182 -16.45 -19.24 11.78
C ILE A 182 -16.26 -20.40 12.77
N THR A 183 -15.01 -20.75 13.07
CA THR A 183 -14.67 -21.84 14.00
C THR A 183 -14.48 -21.37 15.44
N HIS A 184 -14.76 -20.09 15.73
CA HIS A 184 -14.58 -19.47 17.04
C HIS A 184 -13.14 -19.54 17.61
N ASP A 185 -12.14 -19.71 16.74
CA ASP A 185 -10.72 -19.78 17.11
C ASP A 185 -10.10 -18.38 17.28
N LYS A 186 -9.01 -18.33 18.06
CA LYS A 186 -8.14 -17.14 18.11
C LYS A 186 -7.52 -16.86 16.74
N TYR A 187 -7.16 -15.59 16.50
CA TYR A 187 -6.37 -15.23 15.32
C TYR A 187 -4.94 -15.78 15.39
N PRO A 188 -4.29 -16.03 14.23
CA PRO A 188 -3.05 -16.79 14.21
C PRO A 188 -1.92 -16.07 14.95
N LYS A 189 -1.14 -16.84 15.72
CA LYS A 189 0.07 -16.34 16.43
C LYS A 189 1.21 -15.93 15.48
N THR A 190 1.08 -16.17 14.18
CA THR A 190 2.03 -15.72 13.15
C THR A 190 1.92 -14.21 12.85
N ILE A 191 0.92 -13.52 13.41
CA ILE A 191 0.85 -12.06 13.46
C ILE A 191 1.86 -11.57 14.50
N VAL A 192 2.85 -10.81 14.05
CA VAL A 192 3.97 -10.35 14.88
C VAL A 192 4.07 -8.83 14.82
N THR A 193 4.24 -8.19 15.97
CA THR A 193 4.67 -6.78 16.06
C THR A 193 6.05 -6.77 16.69
N PRO A 194 7.08 -6.28 15.98
CA PRO A 194 8.40 -6.14 16.58
C PRO A 194 8.37 -5.11 17.71
N LYS A 195 9.13 -5.36 18.77
CA LYS A 195 9.48 -4.36 19.77
C LYS A 195 10.81 -3.74 19.35
N ILE A 196 10.87 -2.42 19.31
CA ILE A 196 12.00 -1.67 18.80
C ILE A 196 12.30 -0.58 19.81
N ASP A 197 13.55 -0.53 20.27
CA ASP A 197 13.97 0.45 21.29
C ASP A 197 14.78 1.61 20.68
N LYS A 198 15.40 1.40 19.52
CA LYS A 198 16.19 2.42 18.82
C LYS A 198 15.28 3.32 17.99
N SER A 199 15.41 4.64 18.13
CA SER A 199 14.70 5.61 17.28
C SER A 199 15.25 5.63 15.85
N SER A 200 16.58 5.64 15.70
CA SER A 200 17.28 5.76 14.42
C SER A 200 18.53 4.90 14.35
N ILE A 201 19.10 4.76 13.14
CA ILE A 201 20.36 4.05 12.87
C ILE A 201 21.29 4.96 12.09
N TRP A 202 22.54 5.07 12.56
CA TRP A 202 23.56 5.84 11.85
C TRP A 202 23.88 5.20 10.50
N GLY A 203 23.95 6.03 9.45
CA GLY A 203 24.35 5.60 8.10
C GLY A 203 23.22 5.04 7.23
N ILE A 204 21.96 5.03 7.69
CA ILE A 204 20.79 4.67 6.87
C ILE A 204 19.77 5.80 6.91
N ASP A 205 19.55 6.44 5.76
CA ASP A 205 18.44 7.39 5.59
C ASP A 205 17.20 6.64 5.11
N ALA A 206 16.19 6.51 5.98
CA ALA A 206 14.94 5.80 5.67
C ALA A 206 14.07 6.53 4.63
N THR A 207 14.34 7.83 4.40
CA THR A 207 13.57 8.73 3.52
C THR A 207 14.20 8.86 2.13
N ASP A 208 15.48 8.50 1.94
CA ASP A 208 16.16 8.55 0.65
C ASP A 208 15.79 7.33 -0.24
N PRO A 209 15.10 7.54 -1.40
CA PRO A 209 14.81 6.47 -2.34
C PRO A 209 16.04 5.80 -2.93
N ILE A 210 17.16 6.51 -3.06
CA ILE A 210 18.39 5.92 -3.57
C ILE A 210 19.04 5.01 -2.52
N GLU A 211 18.96 5.35 -1.24
CA GLU A 211 19.38 4.45 -0.16
C GLU A 211 18.52 3.18 -0.13
N TRP A 212 17.20 3.30 -0.32
CA TRP A 212 16.33 2.13 -0.48
C TRP A 212 16.67 1.29 -1.74
N ALA A 213 17.07 1.93 -2.83
CA ALA A 213 17.51 1.22 -4.03
C ALA A 213 18.78 0.38 -3.77
N LYS A 214 19.78 0.95 -3.10
CA LYS A 214 21.00 0.22 -2.67
C LYS A 214 20.66 -0.92 -1.71
N MET A 215 19.77 -0.68 -0.74
CA MET A 215 19.35 -1.71 0.22
C MET A 215 18.71 -2.91 -0.50
N LYS A 216 17.89 -2.69 -1.53
CA LYS A 216 17.36 -3.79 -2.36
C LYS A 216 18.47 -4.58 -3.06
N GLU A 217 19.49 -3.92 -3.60
CA GLU A 217 20.62 -4.64 -4.20
C GLU A 217 21.28 -5.59 -3.19
N LYS A 218 21.45 -5.15 -1.93
CA LYS A 218 21.95 -6.00 -0.84
C LYS A 218 21.00 -7.16 -0.55
N ILE A 219 19.71 -6.89 -0.34
CA ILE A 219 18.66 -7.89 -0.04
C ILE A 219 18.57 -9.01 -1.10
N PHE A 220 18.81 -8.67 -2.38
CA PHE A 220 18.70 -9.62 -3.48
C PHE A 220 20.06 -10.13 -3.98
N SER A 221 21.15 -9.82 -3.29
CA SER A 221 22.46 -10.39 -3.58
C SER A 221 22.48 -11.89 -3.25
N LYS A 222 23.32 -12.66 -3.98
CA LYS A 222 23.34 -14.13 -3.89
C LYS A 222 23.68 -14.65 -2.49
N ASN A 223 24.51 -13.92 -1.75
CA ASN A 223 25.05 -14.33 -0.44
C ASN A 223 24.53 -13.42 0.69
N ALA A 224 23.38 -12.76 0.51
CA ALA A 224 22.83 -11.89 1.54
C ALA A 224 22.46 -12.68 2.80
N ASP A 225 23.02 -12.31 3.96
CA ASP A 225 22.47 -12.73 5.25
C ASP A 225 21.30 -11.82 5.61
N LEU A 226 20.08 -12.29 5.32
CA LEU A 226 18.87 -11.50 5.55
C LEU A 226 18.56 -11.29 7.04
N ASN A 227 19.09 -12.10 7.94
CA ASN A 227 18.87 -11.86 9.37
C ASN A 227 19.76 -10.71 9.84
N ASP A 228 21.05 -10.75 9.50
CA ASP A 228 22.02 -9.70 9.78
C ASP A 228 21.58 -8.35 9.18
N LEU A 229 21.22 -8.34 7.89
CA LEU A 229 20.68 -7.13 7.23
C LEU A 229 19.40 -6.58 7.89
N ALA A 230 18.58 -7.45 8.48
CA ALA A 230 17.39 -7.00 9.18
C ALA A 230 17.75 -6.33 10.52
N GLU A 231 18.73 -6.88 11.25
CA GLU A 231 19.25 -6.32 12.50
C GLU A 231 19.90 -4.96 12.27
N ASP A 232 20.64 -4.80 11.17
CA ASP A 232 21.18 -3.51 10.69
C ASP A 232 20.12 -2.44 10.43
N CYS A 233 18.86 -2.85 10.26
CA CYS A 233 17.72 -1.96 10.02
C CYS A 233 16.81 -1.82 11.26
N GLU A 234 17.15 -2.36 12.42
CA GLU A 234 16.27 -2.42 13.60
C GLU A 234 16.14 -1.06 14.33
N SER A 235 15.32 -0.15 13.79
CA SER A 235 14.91 1.09 14.46
C SER A 235 13.51 1.53 14.05
N GLU A 236 12.95 2.52 14.75
CA GLU A 236 11.62 3.07 14.45
C GLU A 236 11.56 3.68 13.05
N GLU A 237 12.58 4.45 12.65
CA GLU A 237 12.69 5.08 11.32
C GLU A 237 12.77 4.05 10.19
N THR A 238 13.55 2.99 10.40
CA THR A 238 13.81 1.94 9.40
C THR A 238 12.91 0.71 9.55
N ILE A 239 11.83 0.78 10.36
CA ILE A 239 11.01 -0.39 10.70
C ILE A 239 10.37 -1.07 9.48
N GLY A 240 10.06 -0.28 8.45
CA GLY A 240 9.54 -0.79 7.19
C GLY A 240 10.55 -1.67 6.47
N MET A 241 11.82 -1.25 6.45
CA MET A 241 12.94 -2.03 5.89
C MET A 241 13.18 -3.29 6.73
N HIS A 242 13.32 -3.15 8.05
CA HIS A 242 13.53 -4.27 8.98
C HIS A 242 12.46 -5.36 8.83
N THR A 243 11.19 -4.99 8.91
CA THR A 243 10.10 -5.97 8.82
C THR A 243 9.92 -6.56 7.42
N TYR A 244 10.26 -5.80 6.37
CA TYR A 244 10.31 -6.32 5.01
C TYR A 244 11.38 -7.41 4.87
N ILE A 245 12.59 -7.15 5.38
CA ILE A 245 13.71 -8.09 5.32
C ILE A 245 13.41 -9.33 6.17
N LYS A 246 12.92 -9.19 7.41
CA LYS A 246 12.52 -10.34 8.25
C LYS A 246 11.44 -11.20 7.62
N ALA A 247 10.45 -10.58 6.96
CA ALA A 247 9.43 -11.32 6.23
C ALA A 247 10.05 -12.17 5.11
N ARG A 248 11.07 -11.65 4.41
CA ARG A 248 11.80 -12.42 3.39
C ARG A 248 12.67 -13.51 4.01
N ALA A 249 13.41 -13.20 5.07
CA ALA A 249 14.28 -14.14 5.77
C ALA A 249 13.52 -15.38 6.25
N CYS A 250 12.31 -15.20 6.79
CA CYS A 250 11.45 -16.30 7.23
C CYS A 250 10.54 -16.87 6.13
N ASN A 251 10.79 -16.56 4.85
CA ASN A 251 9.96 -16.95 3.71
C ASN A 251 8.44 -16.71 3.93
N TYR A 252 8.11 -15.56 4.51
CA TYR A 252 6.75 -15.08 4.79
C TYR A 252 5.90 -16.00 5.71
N THR A 253 6.53 -16.89 6.47
CA THR A 253 5.85 -17.72 7.49
C THR A 253 5.31 -16.88 8.66
N LYS A 254 5.91 -15.72 8.92
CA LYS A 254 5.44 -14.70 9.86
C LYS A 254 4.92 -13.48 9.10
N SER A 255 3.89 -12.84 9.65
CA SER A 255 3.32 -11.60 9.13
C SER A 255 3.55 -10.47 10.11
N TYR A 256 4.39 -9.52 9.71
CA TYR A 256 4.74 -8.37 10.55
C TYR A 256 3.71 -7.24 10.41
N PHE A 257 3.32 -6.66 11.55
CA PHE A 257 2.38 -5.54 11.71
C PHE A 257 3.00 -4.52 12.68
N PRO A 258 4.03 -3.76 12.25
CA PRO A 258 4.57 -2.69 13.06
C PRO A 258 3.57 -1.53 13.16
N MET A 259 3.74 -0.70 14.18
CA MET A 259 2.98 0.54 14.42
C MET A 259 3.95 1.70 14.65
N PRO A 260 4.73 2.14 13.64
CA PRO A 260 5.65 3.26 13.84
C PRO A 260 4.92 4.56 14.13
N TYR A 261 5.63 5.55 14.67
CA TYR A 261 5.13 6.90 14.93
C TYR A 261 3.91 6.93 15.85
N ARG A 262 3.86 6.06 16.87
CA ARG A 262 2.69 5.91 17.76
C ARG A 262 2.27 7.21 18.42
N ASP A 263 3.24 8.00 18.88
CA ASP A 263 2.98 9.28 19.53
C ASP A 263 2.30 10.27 18.58
N PHE A 264 2.80 10.37 17.34
CA PHE A 264 2.15 11.18 16.32
C PHE A 264 0.76 10.65 15.97
N MET A 265 0.61 9.34 15.82
CA MET A 265 -0.64 8.67 15.46
C MET A 265 -1.71 8.77 16.56
N SER A 266 -1.32 8.90 17.83
CA SER A 266 -2.21 8.98 18.99
C SER A 266 -3.21 10.15 18.93
N ARG A 267 -2.91 11.18 18.13
CA ARG A 267 -3.81 12.33 17.89
C ARG A 267 -5.08 11.97 17.12
N TYR A 268 -5.12 10.82 16.46
CA TYR A 268 -6.26 10.37 15.67
C TYR A 268 -7.09 9.33 16.43
N PRO A 269 -8.41 9.23 16.18
CA PRO A 269 -9.23 8.14 16.72
C PRO A 269 -8.68 6.75 16.33
N ILE A 270 -8.90 5.74 17.16
CA ILE A 270 -8.38 4.37 16.96
C ILE A 270 -8.73 3.81 15.58
N GLU A 271 -9.95 4.03 15.08
CA GLU A 271 -10.39 3.60 13.75
C GLU A 271 -9.57 4.27 12.65
N ARG A 272 -9.27 5.56 12.82
CA ARG A 272 -8.44 6.31 11.86
C ARG A 272 -7.00 5.82 11.89
N GLN A 273 -6.45 5.58 13.08
CA GLN A 273 -5.11 4.99 13.24
C GLN A 273 -5.03 3.63 12.54
N ALA A 274 -5.98 2.72 12.83
CA ALA A 274 -6.03 1.39 12.25
C ALA A 274 -6.15 1.45 10.71
N LEU A 275 -6.91 2.41 10.18
CA LEU A 275 -7.06 2.58 8.73
C LEU A 275 -5.77 3.08 8.06
N ILE A 276 -5.11 4.08 8.64
CA ILE A 276 -3.82 4.58 8.14
C ILE A 276 -2.78 3.46 8.20
N TYR A 277 -2.63 2.76 9.34
CA TYR A 277 -1.72 1.63 9.46
C TYR A 277 -2.04 0.51 8.46
N ALA A 278 -3.32 0.19 8.26
CA ALA A 278 -3.75 -0.84 7.32
C ALA A 278 -3.39 -0.51 5.86
N ILE A 279 -3.53 0.76 5.48
CA ILE A 279 -3.18 1.27 4.15
C ILE A 279 -1.66 1.32 4.00
N ALA A 280 -0.94 1.97 4.91
CA ALA A 280 0.53 2.07 4.88
C ALA A 280 1.21 0.69 4.77
N ARG A 281 0.73 -0.28 5.56
CA ARG A 281 1.19 -1.66 5.49
C ARG A 281 0.98 -2.24 4.10
N GLN A 282 -0.18 -2.01 3.48
CA GLN A 282 -0.51 -2.57 2.17
C GLN A 282 0.22 -1.85 1.03
N GLU A 283 0.40 -0.53 1.13
CA GLU A 283 1.01 0.31 0.10
C GLU A 283 2.52 0.12 0.01
N SER A 284 3.22 0.15 1.14
CA SER A 284 4.69 0.25 1.17
C SER A 284 5.36 -0.67 2.18
N ARG A 285 4.60 -1.36 3.05
CA ARG A 285 5.13 -1.99 4.26
C ARG A 285 5.84 -0.98 5.18
N PHE A 286 5.35 0.25 5.23
CA PHE A 286 5.93 1.35 6.02
C PHE A 286 7.29 1.84 5.56
N ILE A 287 7.77 1.47 4.37
CA ILE A 287 9.03 2.01 3.84
C ILE A 287 8.78 3.47 3.42
N PRO A 288 9.39 4.47 4.08
CA PRO A 288 9.15 5.88 3.77
C PRO A 288 9.55 6.21 2.34
N ALA A 289 10.75 5.80 1.92
CA ALA A 289 11.31 6.04 0.59
C ALA A 289 10.70 5.22 -0.57
N ALA A 290 9.55 4.56 -0.39
CA ALA A 290 8.99 3.66 -1.38
C ALA A 290 8.50 4.38 -2.66
N ILE A 291 8.91 3.89 -3.83
CA ILE A 291 8.45 4.38 -5.13
C ILE A 291 7.87 3.24 -5.97
N SER A 292 6.62 3.40 -6.44
CA SER A 292 6.03 2.42 -7.37
C SER A 292 6.50 2.62 -8.82
N ARG A 293 6.28 1.59 -9.65
CA ARG A 293 6.49 1.66 -11.11
C ARG A 293 5.71 2.78 -11.81
N SER A 294 4.66 3.32 -11.18
CA SER A 294 3.86 4.46 -11.70
C SER A 294 4.22 5.79 -11.04
N PHE A 295 5.26 5.81 -10.22
CA PHE A 295 5.68 6.93 -9.38
C PHE A 295 4.58 7.36 -8.41
N ALA A 296 4.11 6.40 -7.62
CA ALA A 296 3.44 6.65 -6.36
C ALA A 296 4.52 6.67 -5.27
N LEU A 297 4.46 7.65 -4.37
CA LEU A 297 5.56 8.06 -3.50
C LEU A 297 5.22 7.88 -2.02
N GLY A 298 6.24 7.61 -1.21
CA GLY A 298 6.08 7.60 0.23
C GLY A 298 5.52 6.29 0.77
N MET A 299 5.53 6.18 2.11
CA MET A 299 4.90 5.05 2.80
C MET A 299 3.38 4.93 2.53
N MET A 300 2.75 6.00 2.06
CA MET A 300 1.32 6.08 1.73
C MET A 300 1.02 6.00 0.23
N GLN A 301 2.07 5.89 -0.63
CA GLN A 301 1.97 5.75 -2.08
C GLN A 301 1.09 6.81 -2.76
N PHE A 302 1.38 8.07 -2.49
CA PHE A 302 0.72 9.19 -3.13
C PHE A 302 1.17 9.38 -4.57
N MET A 303 0.21 9.51 -5.49
CA MET A 303 0.51 9.95 -6.84
C MET A 303 0.77 11.46 -6.85
N PRO A 304 1.72 11.98 -7.66
CA PRO A 304 2.03 13.41 -7.77
C PRO A 304 0.82 14.33 -7.89
N PHE A 305 -0.16 13.97 -8.73
CA PHE A 305 -1.37 14.80 -8.89
C PHE A 305 -2.20 14.93 -7.60
N LEU A 306 -2.15 13.93 -6.72
CA LEU A 306 -2.86 13.95 -5.45
C LEU A 306 -2.06 14.78 -4.41
N ILE A 307 -0.73 14.73 -4.47
CA ILE A 307 0.14 15.62 -3.70
C ILE A 307 -0.16 17.08 -4.07
N ASP A 308 -0.13 17.41 -5.37
CA ASP A 308 -0.47 18.75 -5.89
C ASP A 308 -1.85 19.21 -5.40
N HIS A 309 -2.84 18.32 -5.43
CA HIS A 309 -4.22 18.63 -5.01
C HIS A 309 -4.31 18.96 -3.51
N ILE A 310 -3.69 18.14 -2.65
CA ILE A 310 -3.71 18.34 -1.19
C ILE A 310 -2.90 19.58 -0.82
N ALA A 311 -1.73 19.79 -1.43
CA ALA A 311 -0.90 20.97 -1.21
C ALA A 311 -1.67 22.25 -1.56
N LYS A 312 -2.36 22.26 -2.71
CA LYS A 312 -3.24 23.37 -3.11
C LYS A 312 -4.37 23.59 -2.10
N GLN A 313 -5.00 22.53 -1.60
CA GLN A 313 -6.05 22.63 -0.57
C GLN A 313 -5.51 23.24 0.73
N LYS A 314 -4.27 22.92 1.10
CA LYS A 314 -3.59 23.46 2.29
C LYS A 314 -3.04 24.88 2.08
N GLY A 315 -2.96 25.36 0.84
CA GLY A 315 -2.28 26.61 0.52
C GLY A 315 -0.76 26.53 0.71
N GLU A 316 -0.16 25.33 0.68
CA GLU A 316 1.28 25.14 0.84
C GLU A 316 1.97 24.85 -0.50
N LYS A 317 3.25 25.25 -0.59
CA LYS A 317 4.16 24.76 -1.63
C LYS A 317 4.84 23.51 -1.08
N ILE A 318 4.99 22.50 -1.93
CA ILE A 318 5.61 21.22 -1.55
C ILE A 318 6.44 20.69 -2.73
N ASP A 319 7.59 20.11 -2.43
CA ASP A 319 8.33 19.27 -3.36
C ASP A 319 7.84 17.81 -3.22
N TYR A 320 7.82 17.05 -4.32
CA TYR A 320 7.32 15.67 -4.26
C TYR A 320 8.13 14.76 -3.32
N ASP A 321 9.42 15.06 -3.12
CA ASP A 321 10.27 14.29 -2.22
C ASP A 321 9.89 14.52 -0.74
N ASP A 322 9.19 15.61 -0.40
CA ASP A 322 8.71 15.89 0.96
C ASP A 322 7.70 14.84 1.46
N ILE A 323 7.12 14.04 0.57
CA ILE A 323 6.20 12.93 0.92
C ILE A 323 6.95 11.68 1.38
N PHE A 324 8.28 11.62 1.23
CA PHE A 324 9.08 10.58 1.87
C PHE A 324 9.21 10.81 3.38
N GLU A 325 8.99 12.05 3.86
CA GLU A 325 8.90 12.34 5.29
C GLU A 325 7.65 11.66 5.91
N PRO A 326 7.81 10.72 6.85
CA PRO A 326 6.71 9.91 7.34
C PRO A 326 5.54 10.72 7.93
N LEU A 327 5.85 11.76 8.70
CA LEU A 327 4.82 12.57 9.36
C LEU A 327 4.01 13.38 8.33
N LYS A 328 4.66 13.90 7.29
CA LYS A 328 4.01 14.58 6.16
C LYS A 328 3.13 13.60 5.37
N ALA A 329 3.62 12.38 5.12
CA ALA A 329 2.86 11.33 4.46
C ALA A 329 1.59 10.94 5.25
N ILE A 330 1.70 10.81 6.58
CA ILE A 330 0.56 10.52 7.48
C ILE A 330 -0.44 11.68 7.48
N GLU A 331 0.03 12.92 7.54
CA GLU A 331 -0.82 14.12 7.44
C GLU A 331 -1.63 14.14 6.14
N TYR A 332 -0.95 13.96 5.00
CA TYR A 332 -1.59 13.91 3.68
C TYR A 332 -2.59 12.75 3.57
N ALA A 333 -2.25 11.60 4.14
CA ALA A 333 -3.16 10.45 4.23
C ALA A 333 -4.40 10.78 5.04
N ASN A 334 -4.26 11.44 6.18
CA ASN A 334 -5.41 11.81 6.99
C ASN A 334 -6.35 12.76 6.22
N ILE A 335 -5.82 13.77 5.52
CA ILE A 335 -6.61 14.70 4.70
C ILE A 335 -7.34 13.96 3.57
N HIS A 336 -6.65 13.06 2.86
CA HIS A 336 -7.27 12.29 1.79
C HIS A 336 -8.36 11.35 2.33
N LEU A 337 -8.11 10.72 3.47
CA LEU A 337 -9.08 9.84 4.12
C LEU A 337 -10.30 10.62 4.61
N ASP A 338 -10.16 11.85 5.11
CA ASP A 338 -11.30 12.71 5.45
C ASP A 338 -12.21 12.96 4.25
N TYR A 339 -11.62 13.18 3.06
CA TYR A 339 -12.38 13.29 1.84
C TYR A 339 -13.14 11.99 1.50
N LEU A 340 -12.50 10.83 1.62
CA LEU A 340 -13.14 9.54 1.33
C LEU A 340 -14.25 9.20 2.34
N THR A 341 -14.03 9.47 3.62
CA THR A 341 -14.98 9.14 4.71
C THR A 341 -16.22 10.01 4.71
N LYS A 342 -16.23 11.14 4.00
CA LYS A 342 -17.47 11.91 3.72
C LYS A 342 -18.51 11.10 2.95
N TYR A 343 -18.08 10.06 2.23
CA TYR A 343 -18.95 9.26 1.35
C TYR A 343 -19.02 7.78 1.73
N LEU A 344 -17.95 7.24 2.32
CA LEU A 344 -17.77 5.81 2.57
C LEU A 344 -17.41 5.59 4.04
N TYR A 345 -18.15 4.73 4.73
CA TYR A 345 -17.92 4.45 6.15
C TYR A 345 -17.15 3.15 6.35
N HIS A 346 -17.38 2.16 5.48
CA HIS A 346 -16.79 0.85 5.63
C HIS A 346 -15.35 0.80 5.06
N PRO A 347 -14.33 0.33 5.82
CA PRO A 347 -12.92 0.30 5.44
C PRO A 347 -12.64 -0.38 4.09
N LEU A 348 -13.37 -1.44 3.75
CA LEU A 348 -13.25 -2.10 2.43
C LEU A 348 -13.51 -1.12 1.27
N PHE A 349 -14.57 -0.30 1.36
CA PHE A 349 -14.90 0.64 0.29
C PHE A 349 -13.95 1.83 0.29
N ILE A 350 -13.54 2.30 1.47
CA ILE A 350 -12.50 3.33 1.58
C ILE A 350 -11.21 2.83 0.90
N ALA A 351 -10.80 1.58 1.15
CA ALA A 351 -9.63 0.97 0.49
C ALA A 351 -9.79 0.89 -1.03
N TYR A 352 -10.97 0.52 -1.55
CA TYR A 352 -11.24 0.56 -2.99
C TYR A 352 -11.12 1.97 -3.56
N ALA A 353 -11.59 2.99 -2.83
CA ALA A 353 -11.52 4.37 -3.27
C ALA A 353 -10.12 4.97 -3.17
N TYR A 354 -9.33 4.58 -2.16
CA TYR A 354 -7.93 4.96 -2.03
C TYR A 354 -7.11 4.43 -3.22
N ASN A 355 -7.26 3.14 -3.55
CA ASN A 355 -6.50 2.51 -4.63
C ASN A 355 -7.03 2.81 -6.04
N GLY A 356 -8.35 2.75 -6.23
CA GLY A 356 -9.00 2.83 -7.54
C GLY A 356 -9.71 4.16 -7.83
N GLY A 357 -9.75 5.07 -6.86
CA GLY A 357 -10.48 6.32 -6.93
C GLY A 357 -11.96 6.20 -6.55
N ILE A 358 -12.48 7.22 -5.88
CA ILE A 358 -13.87 7.26 -5.39
C ILE A 358 -14.93 7.12 -6.49
N GLY A 359 -14.67 7.66 -7.69
CA GLY A 359 -15.60 7.55 -8.82
C GLY A 359 -15.78 6.10 -9.28
N PHE A 360 -14.69 5.33 -9.34
CA PHE A 360 -14.73 3.90 -9.62
C PHE A 360 -15.52 3.15 -8.53
N THR A 361 -15.24 3.42 -7.25
CA THR A 361 -15.92 2.77 -6.13
C THR A 361 -17.41 3.05 -6.12
N LYS A 362 -17.83 4.31 -6.31
CA LYS A 362 -19.24 4.71 -6.41
C LYS A 362 -19.97 3.93 -7.50
N ARG A 363 -19.39 3.83 -8.71
CA ARG A 363 -19.98 3.05 -9.82
C ARG A 363 -20.07 1.56 -9.50
N LEU A 364 -19.02 0.99 -8.91
CA LEU A 364 -18.96 -0.42 -8.54
C LEU A 364 -20.08 -0.78 -7.54
N ILE A 365 -20.23 -0.01 -6.46
CA ILE A 365 -21.15 -0.37 -5.37
C ILE A 365 -22.61 0.01 -5.67
N ARG A 366 -22.85 0.97 -6.57
CA ARG A 366 -24.20 1.29 -7.09
C ARG A 366 -24.72 0.30 -8.12
N LYS A 367 -23.84 -0.52 -8.72
CA LYS A 367 -24.26 -1.51 -9.71
C LYS A 367 -25.31 -2.45 -9.10
N LYS A 368 -26.44 -2.64 -9.80
CA LYS A 368 -27.55 -3.49 -9.36
C LYS A 368 -27.06 -4.87 -8.91
N GLY A 369 -27.50 -5.27 -7.71
CA GLY A 369 -27.16 -6.55 -7.09
C GLY A 369 -25.76 -6.67 -6.49
N ASN A 370 -24.93 -5.61 -6.52
CA ASN A 370 -23.67 -5.61 -5.77
C ASN A 370 -23.89 -5.13 -4.33
N PHE A 371 -23.32 -5.86 -3.37
CA PHE A 371 -23.32 -5.55 -1.94
C PHE A 371 -24.74 -5.32 -1.41
N ARG A 372 -25.62 -6.28 -1.71
CA ARG A 372 -27.00 -6.39 -1.23
C ARG A 372 -27.19 -7.77 -0.58
N PRO A 373 -28.25 -7.99 0.23
CA PRO A 373 -28.50 -9.30 0.81
C PRO A 373 -28.61 -10.39 -0.27
N GLY A 374 -28.00 -11.55 0.00
CA GLY A 374 -27.98 -12.67 -0.93
C GLY A 374 -27.15 -13.84 -0.39
N ARG A 375 -27.41 -15.05 -0.89
CA ARG A 375 -26.86 -16.32 -0.37
C ARG A 375 -25.33 -16.31 -0.19
N PHE A 376 -24.61 -15.71 -1.14
CA PHE A 376 -23.14 -15.66 -1.14
C PHE A 376 -22.59 -14.25 -0.91
N GLU A 377 -23.42 -13.32 -0.45
CA GLU A 377 -23.02 -11.94 -0.23
C GLU A 377 -22.40 -11.75 1.18
N PRO A 378 -21.42 -10.84 1.31
CA PRO A 378 -20.88 -9.91 0.29
C PRO A 378 -19.78 -10.50 -0.62
N TYR A 379 -19.39 -11.75 -0.41
CA TYR A 379 -18.23 -12.36 -1.05
C TYR A 379 -18.35 -12.40 -2.57
N LEU A 380 -19.55 -12.70 -3.10
CA LEU A 380 -19.81 -12.69 -4.53
C LEU A 380 -19.59 -11.31 -5.15
N SER A 381 -20.07 -10.25 -4.51
CA SER A 381 -19.86 -8.87 -4.97
C SER A 381 -18.38 -8.48 -4.99
N MET A 382 -17.60 -8.93 -4.01
CA MET A 382 -16.15 -8.74 -4.00
C MET A 382 -15.51 -9.43 -5.21
N GLU A 383 -15.82 -10.70 -5.48
CA GLU A 383 -15.23 -11.44 -6.60
C GLU A 383 -15.69 -10.96 -7.99
N LYS A 384 -16.87 -10.34 -8.09
CA LYS A 384 -17.38 -9.73 -9.34
C LYS A 384 -16.67 -8.44 -9.75
N MET A 385 -15.85 -7.84 -8.88
CA MET A 385 -15.09 -6.65 -9.23
C MET A 385 -14.09 -6.95 -10.35
N LYS A 386 -14.23 -6.29 -11.51
CA LYS A 386 -13.35 -6.51 -12.67
C LYS A 386 -11.91 -6.07 -12.43
N ASN A 387 -11.71 -4.95 -11.72
CA ASN A 387 -10.37 -4.48 -11.35
C ASN A 387 -9.77 -5.42 -10.30
N ALA A 388 -8.90 -6.34 -10.74
CA ALA A 388 -8.29 -7.33 -9.86
C ALA A 388 -7.35 -6.69 -8.81
N GLN A 389 -6.64 -5.62 -9.17
CA GLN A 389 -5.75 -4.92 -8.25
C GLN A 389 -6.57 -4.33 -7.09
N ALA A 390 -7.60 -3.53 -7.39
CA ALA A 390 -8.45 -2.94 -6.35
C ALA A 390 -9.17 -4.01 -5.52
N ARG A 391 -9.63 -5.10 -6.16
CA ARG A 391 -10.31 -6.20 -5.48
C ARG A 391 -9.42 -6.85 -4.42
N GLU A 392 -8.21 -7.26 -4.77
CA GLU A 392 -7.31 -7.89 -3.82
C GLU A 392 -6.74 -6.88 -2.82
N TYR A 393 -6.52 -5.62 -3.24
CA TYR A 393 -6.11 -4.53 -2.35
C TYR A 393 -7.10 -4.33 -1.21
N GLY A 394 -8.40 -4.20 -1.51
CA GLY A 394 -9.41 -3.98 -0.47
C GLY A 394 -9.51 -5.15 0.51
N LYS A 395 -9.41 -6.40 0.03
CA LYS A 395 -9.37 -7.58 0.91
C LYS A 395 -8.20 -7.52 1.88
N ARG A 396 -7.02 -7.14 1.40
CA ARG A 396 -5.80 -7.01 2.21
C ARG A 396 -5.89 -5.87 3.21
N VAL A 397 -6.33 -4.68 2.80
CA VAL A 397 -6.51 -3.54 3.71
C VAL A 397 -7.57 -3.84 4.77
N MET A 398 -8.69 -4.46 4.41
CA MET A 398 -9.71 -4.86 5.40
C MET A 398 -9.16 -5.88 6.42
N THR A 399 -8.36 -6.84 5.96
CA THR A 399 -7.69 -7.80 6.85
C THR A 399 -6.72 -7.08 7.79
N ASN A 400 -5.91 -6.16 7.25
CA ASN A 400 -4.98 -5.37 8.05
C ASN A 400 -5.71 -4.49 9.07
N TYR A 401 -6.81 -3.87 8.67
CA TYR A 401 -7.62 -3.00 9.52
C TYR A 401 -8.12 -3.75 10.75
N VAL A 402 -8.70 -4.94 10.58
CA VAL A 402 -9.15 -5.78 11.70
C VAL A 402 -7.99 -6.11 12.64
N ILE A 403 -6.81 -6.44 12.10
CA ILE A 403 -5.65 -6.76 12.91
C ILE A 403 -5.17 -5.54 13.71
N TYR A 404 -5.06 -4.37 13.09
CA TYR A 404 -4.66 -3.15 13.77
C TYR A 404 -5.69 -2.67 14.80
N MET A 405 -6.99 -2.84 14.56
CA MET A 405 -8.02 -2.57 15.58
C MET A 405 -7.80 -3.39 16.85
N ASN A 406 -7.54 -4.69 16.70
CA ASN A 406 -7.23 -5.56 17.84
C ASN A 406 -5.92 -5.16 18.53
N MET A 407 -4.88 -4.80 17.78
CA MET A 407 -3.59 -4.34 18.33
C MET A 407 -3.68 -3.01 19.07
N LEU A 408 -4.60 -2.13 18.66
CA LEU A 408 -4.90 -0.86 19.30
C LEU A 408 -5.91 -0.99 20.46
N GLY A 409 -6.20 -2.22 20.90
CA GLY A 409 -7.05 -2.46 22.07
C GLY A 409 -8.56 -2.37 21.80
N LYS A 410 -8.99 -2.37 20.54
CA LYS A 410 -10.41 -2.43 20.17
C LYS A 410 -10.75 -3.78 19.51
N PRO A 411 -11.22 -4.77 20.30
CA PRO A 411 -11.51 -6.10 19.80
C PRO A 411 -12.45 -6.08 18.58
N MET A 412 -12.06 -6.78 17.52
CA MET A 412 -12.84 -6.84 16.28
C MET A 412 -12.69 -8.20 15.61
N ARG A 413 -13.82 -8.74 15.13
CA ARG A 413 -13.87 -9.95 14.30
C ARG A 413 -14.28 -9.59 12.88
N LEU A 414 -13.64 -10.21 11.90
CA LEU A 414 -13.82 -9.91 10.48
C LEU A 414 -15.18 -10.35 9.94
N LEU A 415 -15.70 -11.50 10.35
CA LEU A 415 -16.97 -12.08 9.90
C LEU A 415 -18.20 -11.20 10.21
N PRO A 416 -18.46 -10.76 11.45
CA PRO A 416 -19.59 -9.87 11.70
C PRO A 416 -19.41 -8.55 10.95
N PHE A 417 -18.18 -8.03 10.88
CA PHE A 417 -17.90 -6.77 10.21
C PHE A 417 -18.12 -6.84 8.70
N ILE A 418 -17.63 -7.89 8.03
CA ILE A 418 -17.83 -8.07 6.58
C ILE A 418 -19.31 -8.21 6.23
N LYS A 419 -20.13 -8.79 7.10
CA LYS A 419 -21.58 -8.93 6.87
C LYS A 419 -22.32 -7.60 6.81
N THR A 420 -21.79 -6.53 7.42
CA THR A 420 -22.36 -5.18 7.28
C THR A 420 -22.31 -4.64 5.85
N LEU A 421 -21.45 -5.21 4.98
CA LEU A 421 -21.30 -4.75 3.59
C LEU A 421 -22.58 -4.83 2.76
N THR A 422 -23.53 -5.69 3.14
CA THR A 422 -24.81 -5.83 2.44
C THR A 422 -25.87 -4.82 2.88
N ASP A 423 -25.57 -4.03 3.91
CA ASP A 423 -26.41 -2.95 4.41
C ASP A 423 -25.78 -1.59 4.06
N PRO A 424 -26.32 -0.87 3.06
CA PRO A 424 -25.79 0.43 2.68
C PRO A 424 -25.74 1.47 3.78
N TYR A 425 -26.68 1.43 4.75
CA TYR A 425 -26.71 2.40 5.85
C TYR A 425 -25.43 2.36 6.68
N GLN A 426 -24.77 1.20 6.74
CA GLN A 426 -23.51 1.00 7.47
C GLN A 426 -22.26 1.24 6.62
N THR A 427 -22.40 1.48 5.31
CA THR A 427 -21.25 1.44 4.40
C THR A 427 -21.00 2.71 3.62
N ASP A 428 -22.04 3.46 3.29
CA ASP A 428 -21.90 4.67 2.48
C ASP A 428 -23.08 5.63 2.62
N ARG A 429 -22.86 6.87 2.17
CA ARG A 429 -23.84 7.96 2.32
C ARG A 429 -24.93 7.99 1.26
N PHE A 430 -24.80 7.24 0.17
CA PHE A 430 -25.51 7.52 -1.09
C PHE A 430 -26.30 6.34 -1.67
N ARG A 431 -26.26 5.15 -1.08
CA ARG A 431 -27.08 3.99 -1.45
C ARG A 431 -28.15 3.69 -0.39
N LYS A 432 -28.73 4.73 0.23
CA LYS A 432 -29.85 4.58 1.17
C LYS A 432 -31.04 3.90 0.52
#